data_AF-A0A5K0VCH8-F1
#
_entry.id   AF-A0A5K0VCH8-F1
#
_cell.length_a   1.000
_cell.length_b   1.000
_cell.length_c   1.000
_cell.angle_alpha   90.00
_cell.angle_beta   90.00
_cell.angle_gamma   90.00
#
_symmetry.space_group_name_H-M   'P 1'
#
loop_
_entity.id
_entity.type
_entity.pdbx_description
1 polymer ?
#
loop_
_entity_poly.entity_id
_entity_poly.type
_entity_poly.pdbx_seq_one_letter_code
_entity_poly.pdbx_strand_id
1 'polypeptide(L)' 'VTQHMQIPLSYADAVIGAGGSSISYIRRASGATITIQETRGVPGEMTVEINGSASQVQTAQQLIQ' A
#
# COMPACT_ATOMS: atom_id res chain seq x y z
N VAL A 1 -13.73 -0.93 5.88
CA VAL A 1 -13.48 0.39 5.24
C VAL A 1 -12.34 0.24 4.25
N THR A 2 -12.37 1.04 3.19
CA THR A 2 -11.39 1.02 2.11
C THR A 2 -10.80 2.41 1.97
N GLN A 3 -9.48 2.48 1.83
CA GLN A 3 -8.76 3.72 1.55
C GLN A 3 -7.87 3.54 0.34
N HIS A 4 -7.71 4.63 -0.42
CA HIS A 4 -6.86 4.67 -1.60
C HIS A 4 -5.82 5.78 -1.41
N MET A 5 -4.60 5.52 -1.85
CA MET A 5 -3.55 6.53 -1.96
C MET A 5 -2.82 6.38 -3.29
N GLN A 6 -2.38 7.49 -3.84
CA GLN A 6 -1.54 7.52 -5.03
C GLN A 6 -0.11 7.79 -4.61
N ILE A 7 0.81 7.01 -5.16
CA ILE A 7 2.23 7.13 -4.92
C ILE A 7 3.01 6.99 -6.22
N PRO A 8 4.16 7.65 -6.36
CA PRO A 8 5.04 7.43 -7.50
C PRO A 8 5.49 5.97 -7.59
N LEU A 9 5.73 5.49 -8.82
CA LEU A 9 6.23 4.14 -9.09
C LEU A 9 7.51 3.81 -8.30
N SER A 10 8.44 4.75 -8.22
CA SER A 10 9.69 4.59 -7.46
C SER A 10 9.45 4.35 -5.96
N TYR A 11 8.39 4.92 -5.40
CA TYR A 11 8.00 4.69 -4.02
C TYR A 11 7.27 3.37 -3.85
N ALA A 12 6.44 2.98 -4.83
CA ALA A 12 5.79 1.67 -4.82
C ALA A 12 6.81 0.52 -4.74
N ASP A 13 7.94 0.63 -5.45
CA ASP A 13 9.03 -0.35 -5.35
C ASP A 13 9.60 -0.45 -3.93
N ALA A 14 9.74 0.68 -3.23
CA ALA A 14 10.19 0.70 -1.83
C ALA A 14 9.14 0.11 -0.88
N VAL A 15 7.85 0.41 -1.09
CA VAL A 15 6.73 -0.15 -0.30
C VAL A 15 6.62 -1.66 -0.52
N ILE A 16 6.83 -2.17 -1.73
CA ILE A 16 6.89 -3.61 -2.02
C ILE A 16 8.13 -4.21 -1.34
N GLY A 17 9.28 -3.56 -1.51
CA GLY A 17 10.56 -4.00 -1.00
C GLY A 17 11.12 -5.23 -1.72
N ALA A 18 12.39 -5.56 -1.44
CA ALA A 18 13.05 -6.71 -2.06
C ALA A 18 12.27 -8.01 -1.82
N GLY A 19 11.87 -8.70 -2.89
CA GLY A 19 11.08 -9.93 -2.82
C GLY A 19 9.70 -9.76 -2.19
N GLY A 20 9.14 -8.54 -2.11
CA GLY A 20 7.86 -8.30 -1.45
C GLY A 20 7.91 -8.32 0.08
N SER A 21 9.10 -8.23 0.67
CA SER A 21 9.31 -8.32 2.12
C SER A 21 8.63 -7.19 2.90
N SER A 22 8.74 -5.95 2.41
CA SER A 22 8.20 -4.76 3.07
C SER A 22 6.67 -4.79 3.08
N ILE A 23 6.04 -4.97 1.91
CA ILE A 23 4.57 -5.07 1.84
C ILE A 23 4.04 -6.27 2.62
N SER A 24 4.78 -7.39 2.66
CA SER A 24 4.41 -8.54 3.48
C SER A 24 4.44 -8.22 4.97
N TYR A 25 5.41 -7.44 5.44
CA TYR A 25 5.46 -6.95 6.82
C TYR A 25 4.27 -6.02 7.10
N ILE A 26 4.01 -5.04 6.23
CA ILE A 26 2.92 -4.07 6.42
C ILE A 26 1.56 -4.79 6.51
N ARG A 27 1.29 -5.75 5.61
CA ARG A 27 0.07 -6.56 5.66
C ARG A 27 -0.07 -7.33 6.98
N ARG A 28 1.00 -7.98 7.45
CA ARG A 28 0.98 -8.74 8.72
C ARG A 28 0.82 -7.84 9.95
N ALA A 29 1.56 -6.72 10.00
CA ALA A 29 1.58 -5.83 11.14
C ALA A 29 0.27 -5.03 11.28
N SER A 30 -0.28 -4.57 10.16
CA SER A 30 -1.56 -3.85 10.15
C SER A 30 -2.78 -4.76 10.20
N GLY A 31 -2.68 -6.00 9.73
CA GLY A 31 -3.82 -6.90 9.51
C GLY A 31 -4.73 -6.45 8.35
N ALA A 32 -4.34 -5.44 7.58
CA ALA A 32 -5.08 -4.96 6.42
C ALA A 32 -4.72 -5.74 5.16
N THR A 33 -5.69 -5.85 4.24
CA THR A 33 -5.47 -6.30 2.87
C THR A 33 -4.99 -5.12 2.05
N ILE A 34 -3.79 -5.21 1.47
CA ILE A 34 -3.16 -4.13 0.70
C ILE A 34 -2.92 -4.59 -0.72
N THR A 35 -3.36 -3.81 -1.72
CA THR A 35 -3.15 -4.05 -3.14
C THR A 35 -2.45 -2.84 -3.76
N ILE A 36 -1.46 -3.07 -4.63
CA ILE A 36 -0.78 -2.02 -5.37
C ILE A 36 -1.00 -2.30 -6.86
N GLN A 37 -1.49 -1.31 -7.59
CA GLN A 37 -1.78 -1.41 -9.03
C GLN A 37 -1.44 -0.11 -9.74
N GLU A 38 -1.19 -0.18 -11.04
CA GLU A 38 -0.96 1.02 -11.85
C GLU A 38 -2.19 1.92 -11.85
N THR A 39 -1.97 3.22 -11.69
CA THR A 39 -3.05 4.21 -11.76
C THR A 39 -3.50 4.36 -13.21
N ARG A 40 -4.77 4.04 -13.47
CA ARG A 40 -5.33 4.14 -14.82
C ARG A 40 -5.20 5.56 -15.36
N GLY A 41 -4.55 5.68 -16.52
CA GLY A 41 -4.40 6.95 -17.24
C GLY A 41 -3.31 7.87 -16.69
N VAL A 42 -2.53 7.43 -15.69
CA VAL A 42 -1.44 8.22 -15.12
C VAL A 42 -0.15 7.38 -15.08
N PRO A 43 0.65 7.39 -16.16
CA PRO A 43 1.90 6.66 -16.21
C PRO A 43 2.86 7.09 -15.10
N GLY A 44 3.49 6.12 -14.44
CA GLY A 44 4.44 6.38 -13.36
C GLY A 44 3.81 6.60 -11.98
N GLU A 45 2.47 6.56 -11.87
CA GLU A 45 1.76 6.59 -10.59
C GLU A 45 1.12 5.24 -10.28
N MET A 46 1.18 4.84 -9.02
CA MET A 46 0.61 3.60 -8.50
C MET A 46 -0.47 3.93 -7.49
N THR A 47 -1.57 3.20 -7.55
CA THR A 47 -2.64 3.26 -6.57
C THR A 47 -2.45 2.14 -5.55
N VAL A 48 -2.28 2.51 -4.29
CA VAL A 48 -2.33 1.59 -3.15
C VAL A 48 -3.75 1.60 -2.59
N GLU A 49 -4.36 0.43 -2.56
CA GLU A 49 -5.66 0.19 -1.96
C GLU A 49 -5.47 -0.57 -0.65
N ILE A 50 -6.06 -0.04 0.43
CA ILE A 50 -5.96 -0.59 1.78
C ILE A 50 -7.37 -0.90 2.27
N ASN A 51 -7.63 -2.16 2.57
CA ASN A 51 -8.92 -2.68 3.01
C ASN A 51 -8.82 -3.31 4.40
N GLY A 52 -9.71 -2.94 5.32
CA GLY A 52 -9.75 -3.50 6.66
C GLY A 52 -10.71 -2.75 7.59
N SER A 53 -10.58 -2.95 8.90
CA SER A 53 -11.18 -2.07 9.91
C SER A 53 -10.51 -0.69 9.89
N ALA A 54 -11.12 0.31 10.54
CA ALA A 54 -10.54 1.65 10.62
C ALA A 54 -9.13 1.65 11.26
N SER A 55 -8.93 0.85 12.31
CA SER A 55 -7.62 0.71 12.96
C SER A 55 -6.60 0.02 12.06
N GLN A 56 -6.98 -1.07 11.38
CA GLN A 56 -6.10 -1.78 10.45
C GLN A 56 -5.63 -0.86 9.31
N VAL A 57 -6.56 -0.12 8.72
CA VAL A 57 -6.24 0.83 7.65
C VAL A 57 -5.34 1.96 8.14
N GLN A 58 -5.62 2.52 9.32
CA GLN A 58 -4.79 3.57 9.90
C GLN A 58 -3.37 3.08 10.19
N THR A 59 -3.20 1.89 10.77
CA THR A 59 -1.89 1.29 11.00
C THR A 59 -1.15 1.03 9.68
N ALA A 60 -1.83 0.52 8.66
CA ALA A 60 -1.22 0.32 7.34
C ALA A 60 -0.73 1.65 6.73
N GLN A 61 -1.53 2.72 6.80
CA GLN A 61 -1.13 4.04 6.30
C GLN A 61 0.10 4.59 7.02
N GLN A 62 0.19 4.42 8.34
CA GLN A 62 1.35 4.85 9.13
C GLN A 62 2.63 4.07 8.81
N LEU A 63 2.51 2.81 8.41
CA LEU A 63 3.67 1.99 8.03
C LEU A 63 4.11 2.22 6.57
N ILE A 64 3.22 2.75 5.73
CA ILE A 64 3.51 3.06 4.34
C ILE A 64 4.22 4.41 4.23
N GLN A 65 3.81 5.44 5.00
CA GLN A 65 4.43 6.78 5.03
C GLN A 65 5.87 6.75 5.56
#